data_AF-A0A4S0INV5-F1
#
_entry.id   AF-A0A4S0INV5-F1
#
_cell.length_a   1.000
_cell.length_b   1.000
_cell.length_c   1.000
_cell.angle_alpha   90.00
_cell.angle_beta   90.00
_cell.angle_gamma   90.00
#
_symmetry.space_group_name_H-M   'P 1'
#
loop_
_entity.id
_entity.type
_entity.pdbx_description
1 polymer ?
#
loop_
_entity_poly.entity_id
_entity_poly.type
_entity_poly.pdbx_seq_one_letter_code
_entity_poly.pdbx_strand_id
1 'polypeptide(L)'
;MNFPVQAITLDLDDTLWPFAPIGARIEQVLHAWMREHSPATAAMYPVAAMRELRERLYHAHPHLHHDLSELRRLTLHEALHSSGASLDLLEPAYEVFYAARNQVECYPDAI
;
A
#
# COMPACT_ATOMS: atom_id res chain seq x y z
N MET A 1 1.36 -46.21 2.33
CA MET A 1 0.23 -45.34 1.92
C MET A 1 0.76 -44.41 0.84
N ASN A 2 0.08 -44.33 -0.30
CA ASN A 2 0.46 -43.43 -1.39
C ASN A 2 -0.39 -42.17 -1.28
N PHE A 3 0.22 -41.00 -1.15
CA PHE A 3 -0.48 -39.71 -1.10
C PHE A 3 -0.12 -38.91 -2.36
N PRO A 4 -0.81 -39.15 -3.50
CA PRO A 4 -0.52 -38.45 -4.73
C PRO A 4 -1.00 -37.00 -4.62
N VAL A 5 -0.06 -36.08 -4.38
CA VAL A 5 -0.30 -34.64 -4.40
C VAL A 5 -0.53 -34.20 -5.84
N GLN A 6 -1.68 -33.56 -6.11
CA GLN A 6 -2.04 -33.09 -7.46
C GLN A 6 -1.83 -31.59 -7.66
N ALA A 7 -1.80 -30.81 -6.58
CA ALA A 7 -1.59 -29.36 -6.63
C ALA A 7 -1.01 -28.84 -5.30
N ILE A 8 -0.27 -27.75 -5.39
CA ILE A 8 0.21 -26.95 -4.26
C ILE A 8 -0.06 -25.47 -4.62
N THR A 9 -0.69 -24.74 -3.71
CA THR A 9 -0.87 -23.28 -3.82
C THR A 9 -0.14 -22.61 -2.67
N LEU A 10 0.53 -21.50 -2.95
CA LEU A 10 1.26 -20.72 -1.97
C LEU A 10 0.64 -19.33 -1.89
N ASP A 11 0.47 -18.86 -0.66
CA ASP A 11 0.32 -17.44 -0.41
C ASP A 11 1.67 -16.73 -0.65
N LEU A 12 1.65 -15.40 -0.75
CA LEU A 12 2.83 -14.60 -1.05
C LEU A 12 3.38 -13.91 0.19
N ASP A 13 2.63 -12.95 0.72
CA ASP A 13 3.04 -12.10 1.83
C ASP A 13 3.14 -12.95 3.11
N ASP A 14 4.25 -12.82 3.84
CA ASP A 14 4.61 -13.63 5.02
C ASP A 14 4.72 -15.16 4.76
N THR A 15 4.71 -15.57 3.49
CA THR A 15 5.03 -16.94 3.04
C THR A 15 6.34 -16.97 2.26
N LEU A 16 6.47 -16.14 1.22
CA LEU A 16 7.68 -16.06 0.39
C LEU A 16 8.62 -14.92 0.81
N TRP A 17 8.10 -13.88 1.44
CA TRP A 17 8.85 -12.71 1.94
C TRP A 17 8.12 -12.07 3.13
N PRO A 18 8.82 -11.36 4.03
CA PRO A 18 8.18 -10.66 5.14
C PRO A 18 7.49 -9.36 4.67
N PHE A 19 6.21 -9.18 4.98
CA PHE A 19 5.45 -8.00 4.56
C PHE A 19 5.72 -6.76 5.42
N ALA A 20 5.91 -6.91 6.73
CA ALA A 20 6.03 -5.77 7.65
C ALA A 20 7.12 -4.73 7.25
N PRO A 21 8.35 -5.14 6.81
CA PRO A 21 9.35 -4.19 6.31
C PRO A 21 8.91 -3.46 5.02
N ILE A 22 8.19 -4.14 4.13
CA ILE A 22 7.64 -3.54 2.90
C ILE A 22 6.60 -2.48 3.26
N GLY A 23 5.68 -2.80 4.18
CA GLY A 23 4.68 -1.85 4.68
C GLY A 23 5.30 -0.56 5.24
N ALA A 24 6.33 -0.70 6.09
CA ALA A 24 7.05 0.45 6.63
C ALA A 24 7.75 1.27 5.54
N ARG A 25 8.39 0.61 4.56
CA ARG A 25 9.07 1.28 3.44
C ARG A 25 8.09 2.05 2.55
N ILE A 26 6.94 1.44 2.20
CA ILE A 26 5.88 2.09 1.43
C ILE A 26 5.48 3.42 2.06
N GLU A 27 5.25 3.43 3.37
CA GLU A 27 4.78 4.63 4.07
C GLU A 27 5.82 5.74 4.07
N GLN A 28 7.10 5.41 4.23
CA GLN A 28 8.19 6.39 4.15
C GLN A 28 8.36 6.94 2.73
N VAL A 29 8.34 6.06 1.71
CA VAL A 29 8.49 6.45 0.30
C VAL A 29 7.35 7.36 -0.14
N LEU A 30 6.11 6.98 0.18
CA LEU A 30 4.94 7.77 -0.19
C LEU A 30 4.92 9.13 0.53
N HIS A 31 5.23 9.15 1.83
CA HIS A 31 5.32 10.41 2.58
C HIS A 31 6.45 11.31 2.05
N ALA A 32 7.62 10.75 1.74
CA ALA A 32 8.73 11.50 1.13
C ALA A 32 8.33 12.10 -0.23
N TRP A 33 7.65 11.32 -1.08
CA TRP A 33 7.14 11.79 -2.37
C TRP A 33 6.12 12.92 -2.20
N MET A 34 5.19 12.77 -1.24
CA MET A 34 4.21 13.81 -0.93
C MET A 34 4.87 15.11 -0.45
N ARG A 35 5.94 15.06 0.35
CA ARG A 35 6.63 16.29 0.78
C ARG A 35 7.19 17.11 -0.38
N GLU A 36 7.57 16.44 -1.46
CA GLU A 36 8.12 17.09 -2.66
C GLU A 36 7.01 17.61 -3.59
N HIS A 37 5.98 16.79 -3.84
CA HIS A 37 4.98 17.07 -4.86
C HIS A 37 3.69 17.70 -4.32
N SER A 38 3.39 17.49 -3.03
CA SER A 38 2.22 18.01 -2.34
C SER A 38 2.50 18.33 -0.86
N PRO A 39 3.30 19.39 -0.57
CA PRO A 39 3.69 19.72 0.80
C PRO A 39 2.50 19.89 1.77
N ALA A 40 1.37 20.41 1.27
CA ALA A 40 0.14 20.54 2.04
C ALA A 40 -0.43 19.17 2.46
N THR A 41 -0.48 18.20 1.55
CA THR A 41 -0.91 16.82 1.85
C THR A 41 0.03 16.16 2.84
N ALA A 42 1.35 16.31 2.65
CA ALA A 42 2.33 15.74 3.58
C ALA A 42 2.23 16.34 5.00
N ALA A 43 1.97 17.64 5.12
CA ALA A 43 1.79 18.31 6.40
C ALA A 43 0.50 17.87 7.10
N MET A 44 -0.60 17.70 6.35
CA MET A 44 -1.89 17.26 6.89
C MET A 44 -1.90 15.77 7.23
N TYR A 45 -1.19 14.95 6.44
CA TYR A 45 -1.13 13.51 6.60
C TYR A 45 0.30 13.02 6.79
N PRO A 46 0.92 13.27 7.96
CA PRO A 46 2.11 12.52 8.36
C PRO A 46 1.78 11.03 8.41
N VAL A 47 2.81 10.17 8.42
CA VAL A 47 2.65 8.70 8.32
C VAL A 47 1.56 8.14 9.26
N ALA A 48 1.49 8.59 10.51
CA ALA A 48 0.47 8.16 11.46
C ALA A 48 -0.96 8.54 11.01
N ALA A 49 -1.18 9.79 10.59
CA ALA A 49 -2.49 10.25 10.11
C ALA A 49 -2.90 9.59 8.79
N MET A 50 -1.94 9.30 7.90
CA MET A 50 -2.21 8.53 6.67
C MET A 50 -2.61 7.08 6.98
N ARG A 51 -2.00 6.45 8.00
CA ARG A 51 -2.43 5.13 8.49
C ARG A 51 -3.85 5.19 9.02
N GLU A 52 -4.17 6.15 9.89
CA GLU A 52 -5.53 6.31 10.41
C GLU A 52 -6.56 6.54 9.30
N LEU A 53 -6.22 7.33 8.27
CA LEU A 53 -7.08 7.53 7.11
C LEU A 53 -7.35 6.21 6.37
N ARG A 54 -6.29 5.45 6.10
CA ARG A 54 -6.38 4.13 5.45
C ARG A 54 -7.28 3.17 6.23
N GLU A 55 -7.11 3.08 7.55
CA GLU A 55 -7.94 2.20 8.39
C GLU A 55 -9.41 2.63 8.38
N ARG A 56 -9.69 3.93 8.48
CA ARG A 56 -11.07 4.44 8.38
C ARG A 56 -11.72 4.07 7.04
N LEU A 57 -10.99 4.25 5.93
CA LEU A 57 -11.51 3.94 4.60
C LEU A 57 -11.69 2.44 4.39
N TYR A 58 -10.77 1.62 4.90
CA TYR A 58 -10.90 0.16 4.89
C TYR A 58 -12.18 -0.32 5.59
N HIS A 59 -12.47 0.21 6.78
CA HIS A 59 -13.69 -0.14 7.51
C HIS A 59 -14.97 0.40 6.84
N ALA A 60 -14.90 1.58 6.21
CA ALA A 60 -16.02 2.18 5.51
C ALA A 60 -16.36 1.49 4.18
N HIS A 61 -15.42 0.75 3.57
CA HIS A 61 -15.58 0.16 2.24
C HIS A 61 -15.32 -1.36 2.23
N PRO A 62 -16.11 -2.17 2.96
CA PRO A 62 -15.94 -3.62 3.01
C PRO A 62 -16.08 -4.30 1.65
N HIS A 63 -16.85 -3.70 0.74
CA HIS A 63 -17.00 -4.19 -0.62
C HIS A 63 -15.70 -4.11 -1.43
N LEU A 64 -14.69 -3.32 -1.02
CA LEU A 64 -13.39 -3.23 -1.68
C LEU A 64 -12.31 -4.10 -1.03
N HIS A 65 -12.63 -4.94 -0.03
CA HIS A 65 -11.61 -5.79 0.62
C HIS A 65 -10.95 -6.79 -0.33
N HIS A 66 -11.59 -7.08 -1.46
CA HIS A 66 -11.02 -7.89 -2.53
C HIS A 66 -10.16 -7.08 -3.51
N ASP A 67 -10.18 -5.75 -3.44
CA ASP A 67 -9.42 -4.84 -4.30
C ASP A 67 -8.68 -3.78 -3.45
N LEU A 68 -7.56 -4.20 -2.89
CA LEU A 68 -6.71 -3.33 -2.06
C LEU A 68 -6.03 -2.22 -2.87
N SER A 69 -5.93 -2.38 -4.20
CA SER A 69 -5.42 -1.36 -5.11
C SER A 69 -6.39 -0.19 -5.19
N GLU A 70 -7.68 -0.47 -5.36
CA GLU A 70 -8.71 0.57 -5.36
C GLU A 70 -8.83 1.26 -4.00
N LEU A 71 -8.75 0.52 -2.89
CA LEU A 71 -8.68 1.12 -1.54
C LEU A 71 -7.49 2.07 -1.37
N ARG A 72 -6.35 1.75 -1.99
CA ARG A 72 -5.18 2.63 -1.97
C ARG A 72 -5.42 3.90 -2.77
N ARG A 73 -5.99 3.80 -3.97
CA ARG A 73 -6.35 4.97 -4.81
C ARG A 73 -7.35 5.85 -4.08
N LEU A 74 -8.37 5.26 -3.45
CA LEU A 74 -9.35 5.98 -2.63
C LEU A 74 -8.69 6.74 -1.46
N THR A 75 -7.73 6.11 -0.78
CA THR A 75 -6.98 6.76 0.31
C THR A 75 -6.18 7.96 -0.19
N LEU A 76 -5.51 7.83 -1.34
CA LEU A 76 -4.76 8.92 -1.96
C LEU A 76 -5.69 10.05 -2.42
N HIS A 77 -6.81 9.71 -3.05
CA HIS A 77 -7.83 10.66 -3.48
C HIS A 77 -8.33 11.48 -2.29
N GLU A 78 -8.73 10.83 -1.21
CA GLU A 78 -9.25 11.49 -0.01
C GLU A 78 -8.22 12.41 0.64
N ALA A 79 -6.95 11.99 0.72
CA ALA A 79 -5.88 12.79 1.27
C ALA A 79 -5.59 14.04 0.42
N LEU A 80 -5.53 13.90 -0.92
CA LEU A 80 -5.29 15.00 -1.85
C LEU A 80 -6.48 15.97 -1.87
N HIS A 81 -7.70 15.45 -1.87
CA HIS A 81 -8.91 16.27 -1.85
C HIS A 81 -9.01 17.09 -0.56
N SER A 82 -8.81 16.44 0.60
CA SER A 82 -8.92 17.09 1.92
C SER A 82 -7.84 18.15 2.15
N SER A 83 -6.65 17.98 1.57
CA SER A 83 -5.56 18.95 1.66
C SER A 83 -5.67 20.10 0.64
N GLY A 84 -6.63 20.02 -0.30
CA GLY A 84 -6.78 20.97 -1.41
C GLY A 84 -5.71 20.82 -2.51
N ALA A 85 -5.02 19.68 -2.57
CA ALA A 85 -4.03 19.40 -3.60
C ALA A 85 -4.66 18.98 -4.94
N SER A 86 -3.89 19.08 -6.04
CA SER A 86 -4.35 18.58 -7.34
C SER A 86 -4.52 17.07 -7.33
N LEU A 87 -5.65 16.59 -7.86
CA LEU A 87 -5.91 15.16 -8.08
C LEU A 87 -5.08 14.56 -9.21
N ASP A 88 -4.41 15.38 -10.04
CA ASP A 88 -3.45 14.90 -11.04
C ASP A 88 -2.26 14.16 -10.40
N LEU A 89 -2.05 14.36 -9.10
CA LEU A 89 -1.02 13.68 -8.31
C LEU A 89 -1.43 12.27 -7.85
N LEU A 90 -2.69 11.86 -8.02
CA LEU A 90 -3.20 10.58 -7.54
C LEU A 90 -2.48 9.41 -8.21
N GLU A 91 -2.48 9.37 -9.55
CA GLU A 91 -1.85 8.29 -10.31
C GLU A 91 -0.33 8.24 -10.09
N PRO A 92 0.41 9.37 -10.17
CA PRO A 92 1.84 9.38 -9.81
C PRO A 92 2.13 8.87 -8.40
N ALA A 93 1.34 9.27 -7.39
CA ALA A 93 1.50 8.80 -6.02
C ALA A 93 1.22 7.29 -5.91
N TYR A 94 0.22 6.79 -6.63
CA TYR A 94 -0.10 5.38 -6.67
C TYR A 94 1.03 4.56 -7.30
N GLU A 95 1.62 5.01 -8.40
CA GLU A 95 2.75 4.33 -9.05
C GLU A 95 3.97 4.24 -8.12
N VAL A 96 4.24 5.29 -7.35
CA VAL A 96 5.30 5.29 -6.33
C VAL A 96 5.02 4.27 -5.23
N PHE A 97 3.78 4.21 -4.74
CA PHE A 97 3.33 3.17 -3.82
C PHE A 97 3.50 1.77 -4.41
N TYR A 98 3.07 1.57 -5.66
CA TYR A 98 3.00 0.27 -6.32
C TYR A 98 4.39 -0.27 -6.60
N ALA A 99 5.30 0.58 -7.07
CA ALA A 99 6.71 0.25 -7.23
C ALA A 99 7.35 -0.15 -5.89
N ALA A 100 7.07 0.61 -4.82
CA ALA A 100 7.58 0.26 -3.49
C ALA A 100 7.01 -1.08 -3.00
N ARG A 101 5.72 -1.36 -3.17
CA ARG A 101 5.10 -2.63 -2.76
C ARG A 101 5.73 -3.85 -3.43
N ASN A 102 6.14 -3.72 -4.68
CA ASN A 102 6.66 -4.85 -5.47
C ASN A 102 8.18 -5.05 -5.36
N GLN A 103 8.89 -4.21 -4.59
CA GLN A 103 10.29 -4.44 -4.23
C GLN A 103 10.38 -5.42 -3.05
N VAL A 104 10.32 -6.71 -3.35
CA VAL A 104 10.33 -7.79 -2.35
C VAL A 104 11.71 -8.42 -2.21
N GLU A 105 12.02 -8.90 -1.01
CA GLU A 105 13.20 -9.72 -0.73
C GLU A 105 12.71 -11.05 -0.14
N CYS A 106 12.92 -12.13 -0.89
CA CYS A 106 12.44 -13.45 -0.52
C CYS A 106 13.23 -14.04 0.65
N TYR A 107 12.61 -14.95 1.41
CA TYR A 107 13.34 -15.76 2.37
C TYR A 107 14.42 -16.60 1.66
N PRO A 108 15.55 -16.92 2.33
CA PRO A 108 16.65 -17.67 1.70
C PRO A 108 16.27 -19.04 1.14
N ASP A 109 15.18 -19.64 1.63
CA ASP A 109 14.66 -20.95 1.27
C ASP A 109 13.43 -20.89 0.33
N ALA A 110 13.03 -19.70 -0.11
CA ALA A 110 11.90 -19.51 -1.01
C ALA A 110 12.28 -19.56 -2.51
N ILE A 111 13.57 -19.53 -2.86
CA ILE A 111 14.11 -19.56 -4.24
C ILE A 111 15.13 -20.68 -4.41
#